data_AF-A0A354XIH7-F1
#
_entry.id   AF-A0A354XIH7-F1
#
_cell.length_a   1.000
_cell.length_b   1.000
_cell.length_c   1.000
_cell.angle_alpha   90.00
_cell.angle_beta   90.00
_cell.angle_gamma   90.00
#
_symmetry.space_group_name_H-M   'P 1'
#
loop_
_entity.id
_entity.type
_entity.pdbx_description
1 polymer ?
#
loop_
_entity_poly.entity_id
_entity_poly.type
_entity_poly.pdbx_seq_one_letter_code
_entity_poly.pdbx_strand_id
1 'polypeptide(L)'
;RFGHRAIPASSLGLPIEFARTLDGMLDPDPQVRRKAGDYFIREMPRMAKLVMVDLPIAPQTPLVPVWGKGLRRPASQEIDTVVYSSRKAFLREASAEETLNDVNDVQLDRYYKQFMQGMGETEKAFLASVSRLGKYPVVGGLAVRWEREGVYIDSSLNLHDPALKPAFIEAVNNMVHLARAIHRQGVFKSCLFNARQTLHLERASPEEAFHCQPEMAINYEVSAVPEMEDRTRQHSYFEDGPDPEELLVLPDTIMQLLQRLNEIHHTGMIIFEALPKHLKIHSYYRLLDPQREQEFRSLLSRMLAAVSQIEGLGVSGFMKMPYKDTRFFTHLERQPEHFYPKDPKEYIRKSALPAPPR
;
A
#
# COMPACT_ATOMS: atom_id res chain seq x y z
N ARG A 1 0.66 17.38 5.19
CA ARG A 1 0.83 18.58 4.32
C ARG A 1 0.13 18.39 2.98
N PHE A 2 0.61 17.53 2.07
CA PHE A 2 -0.05 17.35 0.77
C PHE A 2 -1.53 16.95 0.89
N GLY A 3 -1.89 16.11 1.87
CA GLY A 3 -3.26 15.67 2.08
C GLY A 3 -4.14 16.61 2.92
N HIS A 4 -3.72 17.85 3.22
CA HIS A 4 -4.42 18.72 4.17
C HIS A 4 -5.85 19.12 3.73
N ARG A 5 -6.15 19.08 2.43
CA ARG A 5 -7.51 19.33 1.92
C ARG A 5 -8.44 18.15 2.22
N ALA A 6 -7.92 16.94 2.06
CA ALA A 6 -8.65 15.70 2.29
C ALA A 6 -8.76 15.34 3.79
N ILE A 7 -7.66 15.48 4.53
CA ILE A 7 -7.57 15.20 5.97
C ILE A 7 -7.00 16.47 6.63
N PRO A 8 -7.84 17.49 6.90
CA PRO A 8 -7.42 18.73 7.53
C PRO A 8 -7.07 18.52 9.00
N ALA A 9 -6.31 19.45 9.60
CA ALA A 9 -6.01 19.41 11.03
C ALA A 9 -7.30 19.45 11.88
N SER A 10 -8.36 20.10 11.39
CA SER A 10 -9.69 20.09 11.97
C SER A 10 -10.40 18.72 12.04
N SER A 11 -9.89 17.69 11.36
CA SER A 11 -10.44 16.32 11.45
C SER A 11 -9.61 15.36 12.31
N LEU A 12 -8.56 15.85 12.98
CA LEU A 12 -7.57 15.00 13.68
C LEU A 12 -7.82 14.83 15.18
N GLY A 13 -8.94 15.31 15.72
CA GLY A 13 -9.20 15.28 17.16
C GLY A 13 -8.37 16.30 17.95
N LEU A 14 -7.85 17.34 17.29
CA LEU A 14 -7.05 18.40 17.91
C LEU A 14 -7.94 19.47 18.59
N PRO A 15 -7.42 20.24 19.57
CA PRO A 15 -8.13 21.40 20.10
C PRO A 15 -8.52 22.36 18.99
N ILE A 16 -9.78 22.85 19.02
CA ILE A 16 -10.37 23.64 17.94
C ILE A 16 -9.50 24.83 17.49
N GLU A 17 -8.92 25.54 18.44
CA GLU A 17 -8.07 26.70 18.16
C GLU A 17 -6.79 26.27 17.43
N PHE A 18 -6.09 25.29 17.97
CA PHE A 18 -4.85 24.79 17.40
C PHE A 18 -5.07 24.17 16.01
N ALA A 19 -6.14 23.38 15.86
CA ALA A 19 -6.52 22.76 14.59
C ALA A 19 -6.76 23.80 13.49
N ARG A 20 -7.54 24.85 13.79
CA ARG A 20 -7.82 25.93 12.83
C ARG A 20 -6.58 26.77 12.51
N THR A 21 -5.70 26.99 13.49
CA THR A 21 -4.41 27.63 13.25
C THR A 21 -3.55 26.81 12.28
N LEU A 22 -3.45 25.48 12.47
CA LEU A 22 -2.71 24.60 11.57
C LEU A 22 -3.31 24.55 10.16
N ASP A 23 -4.63 24.48 10.03
CA ASP A 23 -5.31 24.56 8.74
C ASP A 23 -4.98 25.87 8.02
N GLY A 24 -5.04 27.01 8.73
CA GLY A 24 -4.64 28.31 8.19
C GLY A 24 -3.17 28.39 7.79
N MET A 25 -2.26 27.76 8.54
CA MET A 25 -0.83 27.71 8.20
C MET A 25 -0.53 26.85 6.96
N LEU A 26 -1.42 25.93 6.61
CA LEU A 26 -1.32 25.06 5.43
C LEU A 26 -2.12 25.58 4.22
N ASP A 27 -2.89 26.65 4.39
CA ASP A 27 -3.77 27.23 3.37
C ASP A 27 -3.00 27.58 2.07
N PRO A 28 -3.58 27.41 0.87
CA PRO A 28 -2.94 27.83 -0.38
C PRO A 28 -2.70 29.35 -0.49
N ASP A 29 -3.49 30.20 0.17
CA ASP A 29 -3.31 31.66 0.19
C ASP A 29 -2.13 32.07 1.10
N PRO A 30 -1.07 32.70 0.55
CA PRO A 30 0.04 33.21 1.35
C PRO A 30 -0.36 34.18 2.46
N GLN A 31 -1.43 34.97 2.29
CA GLN A 31 -1.89 35.91 3.31
C GLN A 31 -2.55 35.20 4.48
N VAL A 32 -3.37 34.17 4.22
CA VAL A 32 -3.96 33.33 5.26
C VAL A 32 -2.86 32.62 6.04
N ARG A 33 -1.86 32.02 5.35
CA ARG A 33 -0.72 31.37 6.01
C ARG A 33 0.06 32.29 6.93
N ARG A 34 0.36 33.52 6.47
CA ARG A 34 1.09 34.51 7.29
C ARG A 34 0.29 34.89 8.52
N LYS A 35 -1.00 35.24 8.36
CA LYS A 35 -1.89 35.58 9.48
C LYS A 35 -2.00 34.45 10.50
N ALA A 36 -2.12 33.20 10.03
CA ALA A 36 -2.17 32.04 10.89
C ALA A 36 -0.84 31.79 11.62
N GLY A 37 0.29 32.00 10.95
CA GLY A 37 1.63 31.95 11.56
C GLY A 37 1.82 33.03 12.63
N ASP A 38 1.46 34.28 12.34
CA ASP A 38 1.51 35.38 13.31
C ASP A 38 0.61 35.11 14.52
N TYR A 39 -0.59 34.58 14.27
CA TYR A 39 -1.52 34.14 15.32
C TYR A 39 -0.89 33.05 16.18
N PHE A 40 -0.28 32.03 15.55
CA PHE A 40 0.37 30.94 16.27
C PHE A 40 1.45 31.47 17.20
N ILE A 41 2.38 32.29 16.72
CA ILE A 41 3.46 32.84 17.54
C ILE A 41 2.92 33.69 18.70
N ARG A 42 1.89 34.52 18.46
CA ARG A 42 1.30 35.37 19.49
C ARG A 42 0.56 34.56 20.57
N GLU A 43 -0.22 33.56 20.18
CA GLU A 43 -1.13 32.83 21.08
C GLU A 43 -0.53 31.54 21.64
N MET A 44 0.61 31.06 21.11
CA MET A 44 1.28 29.83 21.56
C MET A 44 1.47 29.76 23.08
N PRO A 45 1.89 30.83 23.80
CA PRO A 45 2.03 30.76 25.26
C PRO A 45 0.71 30.48 25.99
N ARG A 46 -0.44 30.88 25.40
CA ARG A 46 -1.77 30.58 25.92
C ARG A 46 -2.21 29.17 25.52
N MET A 47 -2.01 28.77 24.26
CA MET A 47 -2.30 27.41 23.79
C MET A 47 -1.55 26.34 24.60
N ALA A 48 -0.31 26.62 25.01
CA ALA A 48 0.50 25.73 25.83
C ALA A 48 -0.09 25.44 27.23
N LYS A 49 -1.06 26.25 27.68
CA LYS A 49 -1.76 26.08 28.97
C LYS A 49 -3.06 25.26 28.85
N LEU A 50 -3.37 24.73 27.66
CA LEU A 50 -4.53 23.87 27.46
C LEU A 50 -4.39 22.59 28.29
N VAL A 51 -5.48 22.22 28.97
CA VAL A 51 -5.55 20.96 29.72
C VAL A 51 -5.82 19.83 28.75
N MET A 52 -4.78 19.05 28.47
CA MET A 52 -4.85 17.84 27.66
C MET A 52 -4.77 16.63 28.60
N VAL A 53 -5.79 15.78 28.56
CA VAL A 53 -5.79 14.48 29.23
C VAL A 53 -5.88 13.38 28.19
N ASP A 54 -5.30 12.23 28.50
CA ASP A 54 -5.40 11.06 27.64
C ASP A 54 -6.86 10.61 27.59
N LEU A 55 -7.47 10.72 26.41
CA LEU A 55 -8.80 10.21 26.17
C LEU A 55 -8.73 8.71 25.91
N PRO A 56 -9.72 7.92 26.36
CA PRO A 56 -9.81 6.52 25.97
C PRO A 56 -9.94 6.43 24.44
N ILE A 57 -8.93 5.86 23.80
CA ILE A 57 -8.91 5.66 22.36
C ILE A 57 -9.77 4.44 22.04
N ALA A 58 -10.89 4.66 21.37
CA ALA A 58 -11.67 3.56 20.84
C ALA A 58 -10.83 2.83 19.76
N PRO A 59 -10.78 1.49 19.76
CA PRO A 59 -10.09 0.76 18.72
C PRO A 59 -10.70 1.12 17.36
N GLN A 60 -9.86 1.61 16.45
CA GLN A 60 -10.29 1.97 15.11
C GLN A 60 -10.71 0.71 14.36
N THR A 61 -11.85 0.79 13.67
CA THR A 61 -12.28 -0.28 12.76
C THR A 61 -11.53 -0.11 11.44
N PRO A 62 -10.87 -1.16 10.92
CA PRO A 62 -10.20 -1.07 9.63
C PRO A 62 -11.23 -0.90 8.50
N LEU A 63 -10.99 0.07 7.62
CA LEU A 63 -11.86 0.33 6.46
C LEU A 63 -11.71 -0.75 5.38
N VAL A 64 -10.54 -1.35 5.27
CA VAL A 64 -10.25 -2.50 4.39
C VAL A 64 -9.57 -3.62 5.17
N PRO A 65 -9.64 -4.89 4.74
CA PRO A 65 -9.11 -6.02 5.49
C PRO A 65 -7.62 -5.88 5.87
N VAL A 66 -7.35 -5.90 7.17
CA VAL A 66 -6.01 -5.97 7.76
C VAL A 66 -5.90 -7.26 8.56
N TRP A 67 -5.09 -8.18 8.06
CA TRP A 67 -4.84 -9.48 8.68
C TRP A 67 -3.65 -9.33 9.63
N GLY A 68 -3.80 -9.79 10.86
CA GLY A 68 -2.68 -9.93 11.78
C GLY A 68 -2.27 -11.40 11.86
N LYS A 69 -0.97 -11.67 11.98
CA LYS A 69 -0.53 -13.00 12.43
C LYS A 69 -1.19 -13.32 13.77
N GLY A 70 -1.98 -14.40 13.82
CA GLY A 70 -2.47 -14.95 15.09
C GLY A 70 -1.29 -15.42 15.96
N LEU A 71 -1.49 -15.45 17.29
CA LEU A 71 -0.53 -15.82 18.35
C LEU A 71 0.16 -17.21 18.21
N ARG A 72 -0.02 -17.95 17.10
CA ARG A 72 0.44 -19.33 16.89
C ARG A 72 1.49 -19.48 15.78
N ARG A 73 2.31 -18.46 15.50
CA ARG A 73 3.48 -18.60 14.61
C ARG A 73 4.71 -18.02 15.31
N PRO A 74 5.89 -18.66 15.20
CA PRO A 74 7.09 -18.19 15.88
C PRO A 74 7.41 -16.75 15.47
N ALA A 75 7.76 -15.94 16.46
CA ALA A 75 7.97 -14.49 16.39
C ALA A 75 9.25 -14.07 15.65
N SER A 76 9.81 -14.89 14.77
CA SER A 76 11.25 -14.85 14.46
C SER A 76 11.61 -14.48 13.02
N GLN A 77 10.71 -13.86 12.25
CA GLN A 77 11.09 -13.35 10.94
C GLN A 77 10.86 -11.85 10.87
N GLU A 78 11.94 -11.10 11.05
CA GLU A 78 12.01 -9.68 10.69
C GLU A 78 11.61 -9.54 9.22
N ILE A 79 10.59 -8.70 8.97
CA ILE A 79 10.12 -8.38 7.62
C ILE A 79 10.59 -6.97 7.30
N ASP A 80 11.40 -6.86 6.25
CA ASP A 80 11.76 -5.57 5.67
C ASP A 80 10.86 -5.31 4.48
N THR A 81 9.81 -4.50 4.66
CA THR A 81 8.82 -4.30 3.60
C THR A 81 9.33 -3.36 2.50
N VAL A 82 9.26 -3.80 1.25
CA VAL A 82 9.44 -2.96 0.05
C VAL A 82 8.13 -2.81 -0.70
N VAL A 83 7.88 -1.60 -1.22
CA VAL A 83 6.61 -1.24 -1.87
C VAL A 83 6.82 -0.99 -3.35
N TYR A 84 6.18 -1.81 -4.18
CA TYR A 84 6.07 -1.64 -5.63
C TYR A 84 4.67 -1.10 -5.95
N SER A 85 4.56 -0.18 -6.90
CA SER A 85 3.26 0.32 -7.33
C SER A 85 3.23 0.74 -8.79
N SER A 86 2.06 0.66 -9.41
CA SER A 86 1.78 1.16 -10.75
C SER A 86 1.62 2.70 -10.70
N ARG A 87 2.75 3.41 -10.87
CA ARG A 87 2.94 4.85 -10.70
C ARG A 87 2.74 5.69 -11.98
N LYS A 88 3.06 5.21 -13.19
CA LYS A 88 2.93 5.90 -14.49
C LYS A 88 1.54 5.82 -15.16
N ALA A 89 0.77 4.75 -15.00
CA ALA A 89 -0.62 4.61 -15.46
C ALA A 89 -1.52 5.65 -14.76
N PHE A 90 -1.30 5.85 -13.46
CA PHE A 90 -1.91 6.90 -12.65
C PHE A 90 -1.52 8.33 -13.10
N LEU A 91 -0.41 8.47 -13.85
CA LEU A 91 0.12 9.74 -14.36
C LEU A 91 -0.36 10.08 -15.78
N ARG A 92 -0.56 9.11 -16.69
CA ARG A 92 -0.87 9.39 -18.10
C ARG A 92 -2.21 10.09 -18.37
N GLU A 93 -3.13 10.11 -17.41
CA GLU A 93 -4.33 10.96 -17.50
C GLU A 93 -4.07 12.44 -17.16
N ALA A 94 -2.88 12.77 -16.64
CA ALA A 94 -2.41 14.13 -16.44
C ALA A 94 -1.24 14.40 -17.41
N SER A 95 -1.51 15.17 -18.46
CA SER A 95 -0.57 15.56 -19.51
C SER A 95 0.79 16.03 -18.96
N ALA A 96 1.81 15.16 -18.96
CA ALA A 96 3.18 15.53 -18.67
C ALA A 96 4.14 14.76 -19.57
N GLU A 97 4.86 15.51 -20.41
CA GLU A 97 5.84 15.01 -21.38
C GLU A 97 7.03 14.30 -20.74
N GLU A 98 7.58 13.39 -21.53
CA GLU A 98 8.65 12.46 -21.22
C GLU A 98 9.97 13.17 -20.87
N THR A 99 10.42 12.99 -19.64
CA THR A 99 11.85 12.97 -19.34
C THR A 99 12.03 12.01 -18.17
N LEU A 100 12.95 11.04 -18.28
CA LEU A 100 13.90 10.65 -17.22
C LEU A 100 14.62 9.34 -17.59
N ASN A 101 15.88 9.50 -17.99
CA ASN A 101 16.92 8.47 -17.96
C ASN A 101 17.52 8.40 -16.55
N ASP A 102 17.86 7.17 -16.14
CA ASP A 102 18.76 6.71 -15.06
C ASP A 102 18.61 7.35 -13.66
N VAL A 103 18.61 6.52 -12.60
CA VAL A 103 19.38 6.70 -11.35
C VAL A 103 18.99 5.65 -10.28
N ASN A 104 20.02 5.30 -9.49
CA ASN A 104 20.16 4.20 -8.53
C ASN A 104 19.59 4.48 -7.10
N ASP A 105 19.53 3.42 -6.30
CA ASP A 105 18.51 3.07 -5.30
C ASP A 105 18.60 3.67 -3.85
N VAL A 106 19.22 4.83 -3.59
CA VAL A 106 19.48 5.26 -2.17
C VAL A 106 18.99 6.66 -1.76
N GLN A 107 18.16 7.35 -2.53
CA GLN A 107 17.58 8.63 -2.07
C GLN A 107 16.08 8.79 -2.40
N LEU A 108 15.22 8.11 -1.63
CA LEU A 108 13.75 8.27 -1.68
C LEU A 108 13.33 9.75 -1.73
N ASP A 109 13.92 10.62 -0.90
CA ASP A 109 13.55 12.05 -0.80
C ASP A 109 13.93 12.90 -2.03
N ARG A 110 14.99 12.55 -2.76
CA ARG A 110 15.36 13.26 -4.00
C ARG A 110 14.62 12.70 -5.22
N TYR A 111 14.35 11.39 -5.23
CA TYR A 111 13.48 10.74 -6.21
C TYR A 111 12.07 11.34 -6.19
N TYR A 112 11.46 11.63 -5.03
CA TYR A 112 10.11 12.20 -5.01
C TYR A 112 9.95 13.59 -5.65
N LYS A 113 10.99 14.44 -5.66
CA LYS A 113 10.86 15.84 -6.13
C LYS A 113 10.64 15.97 -7.64
N GLN A 114 11.32 15.17 -8.46
CA GLN A 114 11.13 15.18 -9.92
C GLN A 114 9.88 14.39 -10.32
N PHE A 115 9.53 13.33 -9.59
CA PHE A 115 8.45 12.40 -9.94
C PHE A 115 7.05 12.89 -9.53
N MET A 116 6.94 13.80 -8.57
CA MET A 116 5.66 14.43 -8.17
C MET A 116 5.28 15.65 -9.03
N GLN A 117 6.05 15.98 -10.07
CA GLN A 117 5.76 17.11 -10.95
C GLN A 117 4.50 16.79 -11.79
N GLY A 118 3.50 17.68 -11.80
CA GLY A 118 2.23 17.47 -12.51
C GLY A 118 1.09 16.83 -11.70
N MET A 119 1.36 16.16 -10.57
CA MET A 119 0.31 15.60 -9.70
C MET A 119 -0.36 16.69 -8.83
N GLY A 120 -1.66 16.52 -8.55
CA GLY A 120 -2.35 17.26 -7.49
C GLY A 120 -1.82 16.90 -6.09
N GLU A 121 -2.12 17.74 -5.10
CA GLU A 121 -1.61 17.53 -3.74
C GLU A 121 -2.21 16.27 -3.08
N THR A 122 -3.49 15.97 -3.32
CA THR A 122 -4.16 14.78 -2.76
C THR A 122 -3.58 13.49 -3.32
N GLU A 123 -3.27 13.45 -4.62
CA GLU A 123 -2.63 12.31 -5.29
C GLU A 123 -1.24 12.04 -4.72
N LYS A 124 -0.44 13.10 -4.50
CA LYS A 124 0.88 12.99 -3.84
C LYS A 124 0.74 12.44 -2.43
N ALA A 125 -0.27 12.90 -1.69
CA ALA A 125 -0.54 12.44 -0.35
C ALA A 125 -0.92 10.97 -0.33
N PHE A 126 -1.79 10.53 -1.25
CA PHE A 126 -2.17 9.14 -1.41
C PHE A 126 -0.95 8.26 -1.71
N LEU A 127 -0.14 8.62 -2.71
CA LEU A 127 1.07 7.86 -3.07
C LEU A 127 2.07 7.78 -1.92
N ALA A 128 2.25 8.89 -1.19
CA ALA A 128 3.09 8.93 -0.01
C ALA A 128 2.53 8.06 1.13
N SER A 129 1.21 8.00 1.30
CA SER A 129 0.54 7.17 2.30
C SER A 129 0.74 5.68 2.02
N VAL A 130 0.59 5.25 0.76
CA VAL A 130 0.85 3.87 0.32
C VAL A 130 2.32 3.50 0.56
N SER A 131 3.25 4.39 0.18
CA SER A 131 4.68 4.16 0.39
C SER A 131 5.03 4.00 1.88
N ARG A 132 4.33 4.73 2.76
CA ARG A 132 4.52 4.64 4.22
C ARG A 132 4.01 3.34 4.83
N LEU A 133 3.13 2.59 4.16
CA LEU A 133 2.76 1.24 4.60
C LEU A 133 4.00 0.34 4.69
N GLY A 134 5.02 0.58 3.85
CA GLY A 134 6.32 -0.12 3.91
C GLY A 134 7.15 0.16 5.17
N LYS A 135 6.72 1.07 6.06
CA LYS A 135 7.34 1.25 7.38
C LYS A 135 6.86 0.23 8.42
N TYR A 136 5.87 -0.59 8.06
CA TYR A 136 5.37 -1.67 8.89
C TYR A 136 5.85 -3.02 8.33
N PRO A 137 6.00 -4.07 9.16
CA PRO A 137 6.35 -5.41 8.71
C PRO A 137 5.12 -6.08 8.08
N VAL A 138 4.79 -5.70 6.84
CA VAL A 138 3.57 -6.10 6.15
C VAL A 138 3.90 -6.72 4.79
N VAL A 139 3.19 -7.78 4.43
CA VAL A 139 3.27 -8.39 3.10
C VAL A 139 1.90 -8.51 2.48
N GLY A 140 1.81 -8.31 1.18
CA GLY A 140 0.58 -8.46 0.42
C GLY A 140 0.41 -7.35 -0.62
N GLY A 141 -0.80 -6.88 -0.85
CA GLY A 141 -1.06 -5.92 -1.91
C GLY A 141 -2.42 -5.27 -1.83
N LEU A 142 -2.62 -4.27 -2.68
CA LEU A 142 -3.87 -3.56 -2.83
C LEU A 142 -4.06 -3.08 -4.27
N ALA A 143 -5.31 -3.06 -4.72
CA ALA A 143 -5.75 -2.45 -5.95
C ALA A 143 -6.84 -1.44 -5.63
N VAL A 144 -6.70 -0.22 -6.14
CA VAL A 144 -7.65 0.87 -6.01
C VAL A 144 -8.14 1.22 -7.40
N ARG A 145 -9.46 1.15 -7.61
CA ARG A 145 -10.12 1.58 -8.84
C ARG A 145 -11.04 2.74 -8.53
N TRP A 146 -10.78 3.88 -9.14
CA TRP A 146 -11.66 5.04 -9.06
C TRP A 146 -12.63 5.04 -10.23
N GLU A 147 -13.90 5.22 -9.91
CA GLU A 147 -15.01 5.33 -10.85
C GLU A 147 -15.77 6.63 -10.59
N ARG A 148 -16.77 6.95 -11.43
CA ARG A 148 -17.55 8.19 -11.24
C ARG A 148 -18.29 8.26 -9.90
N GLU A 149 -18.74 7.13 -9.40
CA GLU A 149 -19.60 7.05 -8.20
C GLU A 149 -18.81 6.86 -6.90
N GLY A 150 -17.52 6.53 -7.00
CA GLY A 150 -16.71 6.24 -5.83
C GLY A 150 -15.47 5.43 -6.13
N VAL A 151 -14.93 4.83 -5.07
CA VAL A 151 -13.65 4.14 -5.07
C VAL A 151 -13.86 2.70 -4.61
N TYR A 152 -13.34 1.77 -5.41
CA TYR A 152 -13.32 0.34 -5.13
C TYR A 152 -11.91 -0.04 -4.69
N ILE A 153 -11.78 -0.69 -3.53
CA ILE A 153 -10.49 -1.10 -2.99
C ILE A 153 -10.51 -2.59 -2.70
N ASP A 154 -9.63 -3.33 -3.37
CA ASP A 154 -9.28 -4.71 -3.06
C ASP A 154 -7.96 -4.72 -2.31
N SER A 155 -7.87 -5.45 -1.19
CA SER A 155 -6.63 -5.50 -0.41
C SER A 155 -6.43 -6.82 0.31
N SER A 156 -5.16 -7.19 0.46
CA SER A 156 -4.68 -8.30 1.27
C SER A 156 -3.44 -7.79 1.98
N LEU A 157 -3.61 -7.33 3.23
CA LEU A 157 -2.53 -6.75 4.02
C LEU A 157 -2.27 -7.65 5.22
N ASN A 158 -1.15 -8.37 5.20
CA ASN A 158 -0.76 -9.29 6.26
C ASN A 158 0.32 -8.64 7.11
N LEU A 159 -0.06 -8.16 8.29
CA LEU A 159 0.84 -7.56 9.26
C LEU A 159 1.48 -8.64 10.14
N HIS A 160 2.81 -8.62 10.21
CA HIS A 160 3.60 -9.65 10.88
C HIS A 160 3.92 -9.29 12.34
N ASP A 161 3.67 -8.05 12.77
CA ASP A 161 3.77 -7.60 14.16
C ASP A 161 2.40 -7.14 14.70
N PRO A 162 1.76 -7.94 15.58
CA PRO A 162 0.47 -7.59 16.18
C PRO A 162 0.50 -6.33 17.05
N ALA A 163 1.64 -5.96 17.64
CA ALA A 163 1.74 -4.77 18.49
C ALA A 163 1.57 -3.49 17.68
N LEU A 164 1.96 -3.50 16.41
CA LEU A 164 1.81 -2.38 15.49
C LEU A 164 0.41 -2.30 14.85
N LYS A 165 -0.48 -3.28 15.11
CA LYS A 165 -1.78 -3.38 14.45
C LYS A 165 -2.64 -2.12 14.61
N PRO A 166 -2.77 -1.48 15.79
CA PRO A 166 -3.56 -0.25 15.91
C PRO A 166 -3.03 0.88 15.02
N ALA A 167 -1.73 1.13 15.04
CA ALA A 167 -1.09 2.17 14.23
C ALA A 167 -1.16 1.85 12.72
N PHE A 168 -1.05 0.58 12.36
CA PHE A 168 -1.17 0.15 10.96
C PHE A 168 -2.59 0.33 10.43
N ILE A 169 -3.62 0.02 11.23
CA ILE A 169 -5.02 0.28 10.87
C ILE A 169 -5.23 1.77 10.60
N GLU A 170 -4.67 2.65 11.43
CA GLU A 170 -4.77 4.09 11.21
C GLU A 170 -4.07 4.53 9.92
N ALA A 171 -2.88 4.00 9.63
CA ALA A 171 -2.17 4.27 8.38
C ALA A 171 -2.97 3.82 7.15
N VAL A 172 -3.58 2.64 7.20
CA VAL A 172 -4.45 2.10 6.14
C VAL A 172 -5.72 2.94 5.99
N ASN A 173 -6.39 3.31 7.09
CA ASN A 173 -7.58 4.15 7.04
C ASN A 173 -7.27 5.52 6.43
N ASN A 174 -6.15 6.14 6.82
CA ASN A 174 -5.69 7.40 6.21
C ASN A 174 -5.45 7.26 4.70
N MET A 175 -4.86 6.15 4.25
CA MET A 175 -4.72 5.85 2.81
C MET A 175 -6.08 5.76 2.11
N VAL A 176 -7.06 5.09 2.71
CA VAL A 176 -8.44 4.99 2.17
C VAL A 176 -9.10 6.38 2.12
N HIS A 177 -8.98 7.20 3.17
CA HIS A 177 -9.52 8.56 3.19
C HIS A 177 -8.91 9.44 2.10
N LEU A 178 -7.62 9.32 1.85
CA LEU A 178 -6.94 10.03 0.75
C LEU A 178 -7.41 9.52 -0.62
N ALA A 179 -7.60 8.21 -0.78
CA ALA A 179 -8.14 7.64 -2.00
C ALA A 179 -9.53 8.19 -2.31
N ARG A 180 -10.42 8.26 -1.32
CA ARG A 180 -11.79 8.79 -1.47
C ARG A 180 -11.84 10.25 -1.92
N ALA A 181 -10.81 11.04 -1.61
CA ALA A 181 -10.71 12.45 -1.98
C ALA A 181 -10.14 12.68 -3.39
N ILE A 182 -9.84 11.62 -4.14
CA ILE A 182 -9.40 11.71 -5.53
C ILE A 182 -10.64 11.52 -6.43
N HIS A 183 -10.90 12.50 -7.30
CA HIS A 183 -12.10 12.56 -8.16
C HIS A 183 -11.71 12.44 -9.64
N ARG A 184 -11.16 11.30 -10.01
CA ARG A 184 -10.84 10.94 -11.40
C ARG A 184 -11.04 9.45 -11.59
N GLN A 185 -11.13 8.99 -12.83
CA GLN A 185 -11.15 7.56 -13.12
C GLN A 185 -9.72 7.01 -13.12
N GLY A 186 -9.57 5.70 -12.99
CA GLY A 186 -8.28 5.04 -13.13
C GLY A 186 -8.06 3.91 -12.13
N VAL A 187 -6.93 3.23 -12.29
CA VAL A 187 -6.53 2.09 -11.45
C VAL A 187 -5.13 2.33 -10.89
N PHE A 188 -4.94 1.94 -9.63
CA PHE A 188 -3.66 1.93 -8.95
C PHE A 188 -3.46 0.59 -8.25
N LYS A 189 -2.36 -0.08 -8.52
CA LYS A 189 -1.96 -1.34 -7.89
C LYS A 189 -0.71 -1.13 -7.07
N SER A 190 -0.63 -1.77 -5.91
CA SER A 190 0.58 -1.79 -5.09
C SER A 190 0.79 -3.13 -4.44
N CYS A 191 2.05 -3.58 -4.46
CA CYS A 191 2.51 -4.80 -3.84
C CYS A 191 3.52 -4.46 -2.74
N LEU A 192 3.46 -5.20 -1.64
CA LEU A 192 4.33 -5.09 -0.48
C LEU A 192 5.02 -6.44 -0.27
N PHE A 193 6.33 -6.48 -0.44
CA PHE A 193 7.12 -7.71 -0.32
C PHE A 193 8.09 -7.65 0.84
N ASN A 194 8.50 -8.82 1.33
CA ASN A 194 9.65 -8.92 2.21
C ASN A 194 10.95 -8.85 1.38
N ALA A 195 11.68 -7.75 1.49
CA ALA A 195 12.94 -7.51 0.78
C ALA A 195 13.94 -8.64 1.02
N ARG A 196 13.98 -9.21 2.23
CA ARG A 196 14.88 -10.31 2.60
C ARG A 196 14.64 -11.61 1.83
N GLN A 197 13.48 -11.76 1.20
CA GLN A 197 13.12 -12.93 0.40
C GLN A 197 13.21 -12.67 -1.12
N THR A 198 13.67 -11.48 -1.52
CA THR A 198 13.91 -11.15 -2.93
C THR A 198 15.06 -11.99 -3.44
N LEU A 199 14.89 -12.62 -4.60
CA LEU A 199 15.99 -13.28 -5.29
C LEU A 199 16.72 -12.24 -6.15
N HIS A 200 18.04 -12.24 -6.07
CA HIS A 200 18.90 -11.34 -6.82
C HIS A 200 19.75 -12.16 -7.79
N LEU A 201 19.66 -11.83 -9.07
CA LEU A 201 20.48 -12.40 -10.12
C LEU A 201 21.30 -11.28 -10.76
N GLU A 202 22.54 -11.62 -11.10
CA GLU A 202 23.47 -10.68 -11.72
C GLU A 202 24.03 -11.29 -13.01
N ARG A 203 24.38 -10.42 -13.95
CA ARG A 203 25.05 -10.77 -15.21
C ARG A 203 26.19 -9.78 -15.47
N ALA A 204 27.23 -10.19 -16.20
CA ALA A 204 28.41 -9.34 -16.39
C ALA A 204 28.11 -8.13 -17.30
N SER A 205 27.27 -8.35 -18.32
CA SER A 205 26.85 -7.32 -19.28
C SER A 205 25.37 -7.46 -19.69
N PRO A 206 24.75 -6.38 -20.21
CA PRO A 206 23.35 -6.41 -20.64
C PRO A 206 23.00 -7.40 -21.77
N GLU A 207 24.01 -7.90 -22.48
CA GLU A 207 23.86 -8.84 -23.60
C GLU A 207 23.81 -10.31 -23.13
N GLU A 208 24.22 -10.59 -21.90
CA GLU A 208 24.18 -11.94 -21.32
C GLU A 208 22.79 -12.27 -20.74
N ALA A 209 22.45 -13.55 -20.68
CA ALA A 209 21.24 -14.00 -20.01
C ALA A 209 21.41 -13.99 -18.47
N PHE A 210 20.30 -13.85 -17.75
CA PHE A 210 20.28 -14.09 -16.31
C PHE A 210 20.27 -15.59 -16.02
N HIS A 211 21.10 -16.06 -15.09
CA HIS A 211 21.17 -17.47 -14.72
C HIS A 211 20.90 -17.67 -13.22
N CYS A 212 19.95 -18.56 -12.89
CA CYS A 212 19.70 -18.97 -11.51
C CYS A 212 20.82 -19.88 -11.01
N GLN A 213 21.20 -19.71 -9.73
CA GLN A 213 22.03 -20.69 -9.04
C GLN A 213 21.19 -21.94 -8.70
N PRO A 214 21.77 -23.15 -8.68
CA PRO A 214 21.03 -24.40 -8.46
C PRO A 214 20.22 -24.44 -7.14
N GLU A 215 20.64 -23.69 -6.13
CA GLU A 215 20.04 -23.65 -4.80
C GLU A 215 18.92 -22.61 -4.68
N MET A 216 18.75 -21.75 -5.70
CA MET A 216 17.71 -20.73 -5.69
C MET A 216 16.32 -21.36 -5.76
N ALA A 217 15.44 -20.93 -4.88
CA ALA A 217 14.05 -21.33 -4.85
C ALA A 217 13.15 -20.15 -4.46
N ILE A 218 11.97 -20.10 -5.08
CA ILE A 218 10.90 -19.19 -4.65
C ILE A 218 10.26 -19.79 -3.41
N ASN A 219 10.34 -19.07 -2.30
CA ASN A 219 9.73 -19.49 -1.04
C ASN A 219 8.21 -19.30 -1.07
N TYR A 220 7.49 -20.22 -0.42
CA TYR A 220 6.04 -20.13 -0.25
C TYR A 220 5.64 -20.73 1.10
N GLU A 221 4.47 -20.33 1.60
CA GLU A 221 3.84 -20.93 2.77
C GLU A 221 2.77 -21.94 2.35
N VAL A 222 2.60 -23.03 3.10
CA VAL A 222 1.47 -23.95 2.94
C VAL A 222 0.48 -23.71 4.07
N SER A 223 -0.80 -23.58 3.73
CA SER A 223 -1.87 -23.43 4.71
C SER A 223 -3.10 -24.19 4.24
N ALA A 224 -3.47 -25.24 4.96
CA ALA A 224 -4.79 -25.84 4.83
C ALA A 224 -5.81 -24.85 5.41
N VAL A 225 -6.37 -23.99 4.58
CA VAL A 225 -7.58 -23.23 4.94
C VAL A 225 -8.74 -24.21 4.78
N PRO A 226 -9.69 -24.30 5.73
CA PRO A 226 -10.89 -25.12 5.53
C PRO A 226 -11.57 -24.75 4.23
N GLU A 227 -12.13 -25.73 3.53
CA GLU A 227 -12.97 -25.56 2.33
C GLU A 227 -14.27 -24.83 2.67
N MET A 228 -14.16 -23.56 3.03
CA MET A 228 -15.23 -22.60 3.02
C MET A 228 -14.65 -21.39 2.35
N GLU A 229 -14.84 -21.27 1.03
CA GLU A 229 -15.33 -20.05 0.38
C GLU A 229 -15.15 -20.10 -1.14
N ASP A 230 -16.13 -19.50 -1.80
CA ASP A 230 -16.42 -19.51 -3.24
C ASP A 230 -15.19 -19.42 -4.17
N ARG A 231 -15.06 -20.42 -5.05
CA ARG A 231 -14.15 -20.40 -6.23
C ARG A 231 -14.36 -19.19 -7.15
N THR A 232 -15.50 -18.52 -7.06
CA THR A 232 -15.90 -17.39 -7.92
C THR A 232 -15.21 -16.06 -7.56
N ARG A 233 -14.35 -16.03 -6.54
CA ARG A 233 -13.72 -14.79 -6.02
C ARG A 233 -12.21 -14.71 -6.19
N GLN A 234 -11.60 -15.60 -6.99
CA GLN A 234 -10.19 -15.49 -7.36
C GLN A 234 -10.04 -14.35 -8.37
N HIS A 235 -9.28 -13.30 -8.01
CA HIS A 235 -8.94 -12.23 -8.94
C HIS A 235 -7.52 -12.44 -9.41
N SER A 236 -7.36 -12.73 -10.70
CA SER A 236 -6.07 -12.81 -11.34
C SER A 236 -5.84 -11.55 -12.16
N TYR A 237 -4.63 -11.00 -12.11
CA TYR A 237 -4.20 -9.87 -12.94
C TYR A 237 -4.57 -10.01 -14.44
N PHE A 238 -4.64 -11.25 -14.95
CA PHE A 238 -5.07 -11.55 -16.33
C PHE A 238 -6.47 -11.02 -16.69
N GLU A 239 -7.34 -10.72 -15.72
CA GLU A 239 -8.70 -10.22 -15.96
C GLU A 239 -8.76 -8.68 -16.15
N ASP A 240 -7.74 -7.94 -15.72
CA ASP A 240 -7.75 -6.46 -15.72
C ASP A 240 -7.14 -5.83 -16.99
N GLY A 241 -6.61 -6.65 -17.91
CA GLY A 241 -5.85 -6.18 -19.07
C GLY A 241 -4.38 -5.79 -18.75
N PRO A 242 -3.56 -5.51 -19.78
CA PRO A 242 -2.15 -5.21 -19.60
C PRO A 242 -1.96 -3.86 -18.88
N ASP A 243 -1.23 -3.87 -17.76
CA ASP A 243 -0.80 -2.66 -17.07
C ASP A 243 0.20 -1.92 -17.97
N PRO A 244 -0.07 -0.66 -18.36
CA PRO A 244 0.79 0.10 -19.26
C PRO A 244 2.19 0.41 -18.67
N GLU A 245 2.44 0.03 -17.41
CA GLU A 245 3.74 0.13 -16.74
C GLU A 245 4.57 -1.15 -16.78
N GLU A 246 3.98 -2.25 -17.22
CA GLU A 246 4.73 -3.46 -17.46
C GLU A 246 5.53 -3.33 -18.75
N LEU A 247 6.66 -2.63 -18.63
CA LEU A 247 7.61 -2.40 -19.72
C LEU A 247 8.40 -3.66 -20.06
N LEU A 248 8.43 -4.61 -19.11
CA LEU A 248 9.05 -5.92 -19.32
C LEU A 248 8.01 -6.88 -19.88
N VAL A 249 8.25 -7.41 -21.08
CA VAL A 249 7.46 -8.51 -21.62
C VAL A 249 8.08 -9.81 -21.15
N LEU A 250 7.36 -10.57 -20.33
CA LEU A 250 7.85 -11.87 -19.90
C LEU A 250 7.75 -12.90 -21.05
N PRO A 251 8.72 -13.83 -21.15
CA PRO A 251 8.70 -14.89 -22.14
C PRO A 251 7.43 -15.74 -22.06
N ASP A 252 6.95 -16.22 -23.21
CA ASP A 252 5.77 -17.10 -23.29
C ASP A 252 5.88 -18.31 -22.35
N THR A 253 7.08 -18.85 -22.17
CA THR A 253 7.36 -19.92 -21.21
C THR A 253 6.95 -19.54 -19.79
N ILE A 254 7.34 -18.35 -19.31
CA ILE A 254 6.98 -17.87 -17.98
C ILE A 254 5.47 -17.59 -17.91
N MET A 255 4.89 -17.00 -18.96
CA MET A 255 3.46 -16.71 -19.03
C MET A 255 2.61 -17.99 -18.93
N GLN A 256 2.96 -19.05 -19.66
CA GLN A 256 2.28 -20.34 -19.60
C GLN A 256 2.42 -21.00 -18.22
N LEU A 257 3.60 -20.88 -17.59
CA LEU A 257 3.81 -21.39 -16.23
C LEU A 257 2.95 -20.65 -15.20
N LEU A 258 2.82 -19.33 -15.32
CA LEU A 258 1.94 -18.51 -14.47
C LEU A 258 0.47 -18.85 -14.68
N GLN A 259 0.03 -19.09 -15.91
CA GLN A 259 -1.33 -19.57 -16.21
C GLN A 259 -1.62 -20.90 -15.52
N ARG A 260 -0.71 -21.87 -15.64
CA ARG A 260 -0.82 -23.17 -14.94
C ARG A 260 -0.78 -23.02 -13.42
N LEU A 261 0.07 -22.14 -12.91
CA LEU A 261 0.12 -21.84 -11.48
C LEU A 261 -1.24 -21.31 -11.00
N ASN A 262 -1.90 -20.47 -11.81
CA ASN A 262 -3.21 -19.90 -11.52
C ASN A 262 -4.32 -20.95 -11.40
N GLU A 263 -4.19 -22.13 -12.01
CA GLU A 263 -5.11 -23.25 -11.84
C GLU A 263 -5.00 -23.92 -10.47
N ILE A 264 -3.88 -23.72 -9.75
CA ILE A 264 -3.70 -24.21 -8.38
C ILE A 264 -4.35 -23.23 -7.41
N HIS A 265 -5.08 -23.76 -6.42
CA HIS A 265 -5.66 -22.93 -5.37
C HIS A 265 -4.55 -22.37 -4.48
N HIS A 266 -4.18 -21.12 -4.73
CA HIS A 266 -3.15 -20.39 -4.03
C HIS A 266 -3.47 -18.91 -4.03
N THR A 267 -2.71 -18.15 -3.26
CA THR A 267 -2.77 -16.70 -3.16
C THR A 267 -1.34 -16.20 -3.16
N GLY A 268 -1.08 -15.06 -3.77
CA GLY A 268 0.28 -14.57 -3.83
C GLY A 268 0.55 -13.63 -4.97
N MET A 269 1.82 -13.28 -5.09
CA MET A 269 2.30 -12.35 -6.07
C MET A 269 3.76 -12.62 -6.39
N ILE A 270 4.14 -12.27 -7.62
CA ILE A 270 5.51 -12.27 -8.09
C ILE A 270 5.75 -11.03 -8.95
N ILE A 271 6.90 -10.38 -8.81
CA ILE A 271 7.36 -9.30 -9.68
C ILE A 271 8.79 -9.62 -10.13
N PHE A 272 9.01 -9.47 -11.43
CA PHE A 272 10.32 -9.44 -12.06
C PHE A 272 10.69 -7.98 -12.34
N GLU A 273 11.82 -7.53 -11.79
CA GLU A 273 12.41 -6.22 -12.05
C GLU A 273 13.76 -6.42 -12.75
N ALA A 274 13.77 -6.23 -14.07
CA ALA A 274 14.95 -6.37 -14.92
C ALA A 274 15.64 -5.01 -15.12
N LEU A 275 16.85 -4.90 -14.59
CA LEU A 275 17.79 -3.79 -14.76
C LEU A 275 18.96 -4.24 -15.67
N PRO A 276 19.78 -3.32 -16.19
CA PRO A 276 20.84 -3.67 -17.15
C PRO A 276 21.74 -4.83 -16.73
N LYS A 277 22.08 -4.93 -15.44
CA LYS A 277 22.95 -6.01 -14.91
C LYS A 277 22.34 -6.83 -13.78
N HIS A 278 21.13 -6.49 -13.34
CA HIS A 278 20.51 -7.10 -12.18
C HIS A 278 19.08 -7.49 -12.51
N LEU A 279 18.66 -8.65 -12.05
CA LEU A 279 17.26 -9.04 -12.03
C LEU A 279 16.88 -9.32 -10.59
N LYS A 280 15.85 -8.60 -10.12
CA LYS A 280 15.24 -8.85 -8.81
C LYS A 280 13.93 -9.59 -9.02
N ILE A 281 13.73 -10.67 -8.27
CA ILE A 281 12.46 -11.42 -8.26
C ILE A 281 11.86 -11.30 -6.86
N HIS A 282 10.82 -10.48 -6.74
CA HIS A 282 10.05 -10.32 -5.52
C HIS A 282 8.90 -11.31 -5.53
N SER A 283 8.68 -12.01 -4.42
CA SER A 283 7.58 -12.98 -4.36
C SER A 283 7.00 -13.11 -2.97
N TYR A 284 5.72 -13.43 -2.93
CA TYR A 284 5.03 -13.90 -1.74
C TYR A 284 3.96 -14.87 -2.19
N TYR A 285 4.05 -16.13 -1.77
CA TYR A 285 3.08 -17.15 -2.12
C TYR A 285 2.58 -17.89 -0.89
N ARG A 286 1.29 -18.20 -0.92
CA ARG A 286 0.62 -19.08 0.03
C ARG A 286 -0.22 -20.10 -0.74
N LEU A 287 0.21 -21.35 -0.68
CA LEU A 287 -0.51 -22.48 -1.22
C LEU A 287 -1.68 -22.83 -0.30
N LEU A 288 -2.88 -22.93 -0.86
CA LEU A 288 -4.10 -23.27 -0.14
C LEU A 288 -4.60 -24.69 -0.42
N ASP A 289 -4.00 -25.37 -1.41
CA ASP A 289 -4.24 -26.78 -1.73
C ASP A 289 -2.96 -27.60 -1.48
N PRO A 290 -2.78 -28.17 -0.28
CA PRO A 290 -1.60 -28.96 0.04
C PRO A 290 -1.42 -30.21 -0.84
N GLN A 291 -2.49 -30.73 -1.46
CA GLN A 291 -2.39 -31.93 -2.30
C GLN A 291 -1.63 -31.64 -3.61
N ARG A 292 -1.63 -30.39 -4.06
CA ARG A 292 -0.91 -29.94 -5.27
C ARG A 292 0.44 -29.32 -4.97
N GLU A 293 0.99 -29.47 -3.76
CA GLU A 293 2.26 -28.84 -3.36
C GLU A 293 3.44 -29.22 -4.27
N GLN A 294 3.56 -30.50 -4.64
CA GLN A 294 4.65 -30.94 -5.52
C GLN A 294 4.57 -30.28 -6.90
N GLU A 295 3.35 -30.16 -7.46
CA GLU A 295 3.11 -29.48 -8.71
C GLU A 295 3.41 -27.98 -8.60
N PHE A 296 2.93 -27.33 -7.53
CA PHE A 296 3.16 -25.92 -7.25
C PHE A 296 4.65 -25.59 -7.18
N ARG A 297 5.41 -26.38 -6.41
CA ARG A 297 6.87 -26.25 -6.30
C ARG A 297 7.56 -26.45 -7.64
N SER A 298 7.13 -27.44 -8.43
CA SER A 298 7.69 -27.71 -9.76
C SER A 298 7.45 -26.56 -10.74
N LEU A 299 6.27 -25.93 -10.71
CA LEU A 299 5.98 -24.77 -11.55
C LEU A 299 6.86 -23.57 -11.18
N LEU A 300 7.06 -23.29 -9.89
CA LEU A 300 7.97 -22.24 -9.43
C LEU A 300 9.42 -22.51 -9.83
N SER A 301 9.92 -23.75 -9.71
CA SER A 301 11.29 -24.09 -10.13
C SER A 301 11.48 -23.99 -11.64
N ARG A 302 10.48 -24.41 -12.43
CA ARG A 302 10.50 -24.26 -13.90
C ARG A 302 10.47 -22.80 -14.32
N MET A 303 9.81 -21.94 -13.55
CA MET A 303 9.78 -20.50 -13.79
C MET A 303 11.16 -19.89 -13.59
N LEU A 304 11.86 -20.26 -12.51
CA LEU A 304 13.26 -19.87 -12.31
C LEU A 304 14.18 -20.38 -13.43
N ALA A 305 14.01 -21.63 -13.88
CA ALA A 305 14.80 -22.15 -15.00
C ALA A 305 14.56 -21.40 -16.33
N ALA A 306 13.40 -20.76 -16.49
CA ALA A 306 13.06 -19.96 -17.67
C ALA A 306 13.52 -18.49 -17.57
N VAL A 307 14.08 -18.05 -16.44
CA VAL A 307 14.56 -16.67 -16.23
C VAL A 307 15.62 -16.24 -17.24
N SER A 308 16.42 -17.17 -17.75
CA SER A 308 17.41 -16.89 -18.79
C SER A 308 16.82 -16.45 -20.13
N GLN A 309 15.51 -16.64 -20.32
CA GLN A 309 14.79 -16.20 -21.51
C GLN A 309 14.28 -14.76 -21.38
N ILE A 310 14.38 -14.13 -20.20
CA ILE A 310 13.91 -12.75 -20.00
C ILE A 310 14.79 -11.79 -20.79
N GLU A 311 14.17 -11.09 -21.73
CA GLU A 311 14.77 -10.04 -22.54
C GLU A 311 14.13 -8.69 -22.23
N GLY A 312 14.86 -7.60 -22.49
CA GLY A 312 14.40 -6.25 -22.19
C GLY A 312 14.62 -5.84 -20.74
N LEU A 313 14.13 -4.64 -20.42
CA LEU A 313 14.28 -3.98 -19.12
C LEU A 313 12.92 -3.48 -18.65
N GLY A 314 12.76 -3.38 -17.34
CA GLY A 314 11.54 -2.88 -16.73
C GLY A 314 11.00 -3.83 -15.67
N VAL A 315 9.71 -3.69 -15.40
CA VAL A 315 9.01 -4.43 -14.35
C VAL A 315 7.87 -5.19 -14.99
N SER A 316 7.59 -6.42 -14.54
CA SER A 316 6.34 -7.14 -14.82
C SER A 316 5.99 -8.02 -13.64
N GLY A 317 4.70 -8.15 -13.34
CA GLY A 317 4.24 -8.83 -12.15
C GLY A 317 2.88 -9.49 -12.28
N PHE A 318 2.64 -10.42 -11.38
CA PHE A 318 1.39 -11.16 -11.29
C PHE A 318 0.93 -11.12 -9.85
N MET A 319 -0.35 -10.81 -9.66
CA MET A 319 -0.99 -10.82 -8.36
C MET A 319 -2.25 -11.68 -8.44
N LYS A 320 -2.37 -12.62 -7.51
CA LYS A 320 -3.55 -13.43 -7.24
C LYS A 320 -4.00 -13.17 -5.81
N MET A 321 -5.10 -12.42 -5.67
CA MET A 321 -5.62 -12.05 -4.36
C MET A 321 -6.39 -13.22 -3.73
N PRO A 322 -6.27 -13.39 -2.39
CA PRO A 322 -6.88 -14.51 -1.68
C PRO A 322 -8.41 -14.49 -1.75
N TYR A 323 -9.00 -13.30 -1.65
CA TYR A 323 -10.43 -13.07 -1.68
C TYR A 323 -10.69 -11.71 -2.34
N LYS A 324 -11.63 -11.66 -3.27
CA LYS A 324 -12.20 -10.41 -3.76
C LYS A 324 -13.20 -9.89 -2.71
N ASP A 325 -12.69 -9.17 -1.70
CA ASP A 325 -13.49 -8.38 -0.75
C ASP A 325 -13.43 -6.91 -1.15
N THR A 326 -13.94 -6.62 -2.35
CA THR A 326 -13.90 -5.26 -2.89
C THR A 326 -14.73 -4.34 -2.01
N ARG A 327 -14.07 -3.42 -1.31
CA ARG A 327 -14.72 -2.40 -0.49
C ARG A 327 -15.05 -1.20 -1.35
N PHE A 328 -16.32 -0.82 -1.38
CA PHE A 328 -16.78 0.38 -2.04
C PHE A 328 -16.87 1.54 -1.05
N PHE A 329 -16.41 2.72 -1.48
CA PHE A 329 -16.52 3.96 -0.75
C PHE A 329 -17.00 5.07 -1.67
N THR A 330 -17.97 5.86 -1.22
CA THR A 330 -18.31 7.11 -1.91
C THR A 330 -17.16 8.10 -1.81
N HIS A 331 -17.04 8.94 -2.85
CA HIS A 331 -16.11 10.05 -2.82
C HIS A 331 -16.36 10.97 -1.63
N LEU A 332 -15.28 11.51 -1.08
CA LEU A 332 -15.34 12.45 0.02
C LEU A 332 -14.17 13.41 -0.09
N GLU A 333 -14.45 14.64 -0.52
CA GLU A 333 -13.44 15.68 -0.72
C GLU A 333 -12.66 16.01 0.55
N ARG A 334 -13.33 15.97 1.71
CA ARG A 334 -12.78 16.40 3.00
C ARG A 334 -13.36 15.57 4.14
N GLN A 335 -12.51 15.08 5.04
CA GLN A 335 -12.94 14.44 6.27
C GLN A 335 -13.71 15.42 7.16
N PRO A 336 -14.80 14.96 7.81
CA PRO A 336 -15.60 15.80 8.69
C PRO A 336 -14.78 16.32 9.86
N GLU A 337 -15.17 17.48 10.39
CA GLU A 337 -14.52 18.05 11.56
C GLU A 337 -14.64 17.10 12.77
N HIS A 338 -13.53 16.90 13.45
CA HIS A 338 -13.43 16.11 14.67
C HIS A 338 -12.45 16.83 15.58
N PHE A 339 -12.97 17.49 16.60
CA PHE A 339 -12.17 18.28 17.56
C PHE A 339 -12.04 17.56 18.90
N TYR A 340 -10.98 17.89 19.61
CA TYR A 340 -10.82 17.54 21.01
C TYR A 340 -12.01 18.11 21.83
N PRO A 341 -12.58 17.35 22.78
CA PRO A 341 -13.72 17.79 23.57
C PRO A 341 -13.42 19.06 24.37
N LYS A 342 -14.40 19.95 24.48
CA LYS A 342 -14.28 21.22 25.23
C LYS A 342 -13.99 20.99 26.71
N ASP A 343 -14.63 19.99 27.32
CA ASP A 343 -14.36 19.53 28.68
C ASP A 343 -13.96 18.05 28.63
N PRO A 344 -12.66 17.73 28.64
CA PRO A 344 -12.22 16.34 28.52
C PRO A 344 -12.44 15.54 29.81
N LYS A 345 -12.56 16.19 30.98
CA LYS A 345 -12.86 15.51 32.25
C LYS A 345 -14.31 15.06 32.28
N GLU A 346 -15.23 15.93 31.85
CA GLU A 346 -16.63 15.57 31.71
C GLU A 346 -16.82 14.49 30.63
N TYR A 347 -16.08 14.57 29.52
CA TYR A 347 -16.08 13.55 28.48
C TYR A 347 -15.69 12.17 29.02
N ILE A 348 -14.59 12.07 29.79
CA ILE A 348 -14.18 10.81 30.42
C ILE A 348 -15.27 10.31 31.38
N ARG A 349 -15.84 11.19 32.21
CA ARG A 349 -16.90 10.82 33.15
C ARG A 349 -18.12 10.23 32.43
N LYS A 350 -18.54 10.83 31.32
CA LYS A 350 -19.66 10.34 30.49
C LYS A 350 -19.33 9.04 29.77
N SER A 351 -18.08 8.87 29.32
CA SER A 351 -17.63 7.67 28.61
C SER A 351 -17.45 6.47 29.55
N ALA A 352 -17.26 6.70 30.85
CA ALA A 352 -17.15 5.65 31.87
C ALA A 352 -18.51 5.14 32.39
N LEU A 353 -19.62 5.80 32.03
CA LEU A 353 -20.96 5.34 32.39
C LEU A 353 -21.37 4.17 31.47
N PRO A 354 -21.88 3.04 32.00
CA PRO A 354 -22.38 1.95 31.18
C PRO A 354 -23.52 2.45 30.28
N ALA A 355 -23.55 1.99 29.03
CA ALA A 355 -24.61 2.32 28.10
C ALA A 355 -25.98 1.96 28.72
N PRO A 356 -27.01 2.81 28.59
CA PRO A 356 -28.33 2.49 29.10
C PRO A 356 -28.81 1.16 28.48
N PRO A 357 -29.49 0.29 29.26
CA PRO A 357 -30.02 -0.95 28.73
C PRO A 357 -30.96 -0.64 27.56
N ARG A 358 -30.74 -1.35 26.44
CA ARG A 358 -31.59 -1.26 25.24
C ARG A 358 -32.95 -1.89 25.46
#